data_AF-A0A7W0QAZ1-F1
#
_entry.id   AF-A0A7W0QAZ1-F1
#
_cell.length_a   1.000
_cell.length_b   1.000
_cell.length_c   1.000
_cell.angle_alpha   90.00
_cell.angle_beta   90.00
_cell.angle_gamma   90.00
#
_symmetry.space_group_name_H-M   'P 1'
#
loop_
_entity.id
_entity.type
_entity.pdbx_description
1 polymer ?
#
loop_
_entity_poly.entity_id
_entity_poly.type
_entity_poly.pdbx_seq_one_letter_code
_entity_poly.pdbx_strand_id
1 'polypeptide(L)'
;MFATRVYHYRDPAAVILGLKELRKQGLTPRGLLFVALDPRGETSIAVPEDLDAVASIRVGDKLSLVPPWEGRWFHFDAVHRLPGDSVLWNGDRRLGDTGSAPEVACAISEWLKGSSAKNVFLGCTPHVPGSWWTVDHLSAVTDLHNMGLLDCVVTSGGILARKIDGPQLFYLDFQSLAQQGTPTDGWQEVFTSSMGNILLVERRVLQYRLVLTCEQGLIEIDVSNLPELVIETARVPLRSGFGVVGRIDGGAFAVTVGKLEPWGLTNMRPAMLVGSPTDRLLDLPKALRALPVTDPGEPAPVGAVDAADAAAGGSEAPATDD
;
A
#
# COMPACT_ATOMS: atom_id res chain seq x y z
N MET A 1 -13.42 -12.50 -6.44
CA MET A 1 -12.27 -11.86 -7.12
C MET A 1 -12.83 -11.04 -8.25
N PHE A 2 -12.51 -9.74 -8.33
CA PHE A 2 -12.98 -8.89 -9.44
C PHE A 2 -12.15 -9.21 -10.68
N ALA A 3 -12.80 -9.31 -11.85
CA ALA A 3 -12.06 -9.39 -13.10
C ALA A 3 -11.35 -8.05 -13.36
N THR A 4 -10.07 -8.10 -13.70
CA THR A 4 -9.23 -6.91 -13.91
C THR A 4 -8.71 -6.86 -15.33
N ARG A 5 -8.74 -5.67 -15.93
CA ARG A 5 -8.05 -5.37 -17.17
C ARG A 5 -6.72 -4.69 -16.88
N VAL A 6 -5.67 -5.13 -17.59
CA VAL A 6 -4.32 -4.57 -17.46
C VAL A 6 -3.99 -3.75 -18.71
N TYR A 7 -3.51 -2.53 -18.49
CA TYR A 7 -3.01 -1.62 -19.52
C TYR A 7 -1.50 -1.46 -19.37
N HIS A 8 -0.77 -1.53 -20.47
CA HIS A 8 0.68 -1.45 -20.49
C HIS A 8 1.15 -0.20 -21.25
N TYR A 9 2.09 0.54 -20.66
CA TYR A 9 2.66 1.76 -21.23
C TYR A 9 4.19 1.68 -21.15
N ARG A 10 4.85 1.75 -22.30
CA ARG A 10 6.32 1.77 -22.37
C ARG A 10 6.92 3.12 -22.00
N ASP A 11 6.18 4.19 -22.28
CA ASP A 11 6.60 5.57 -22.05
C ASP A 11 5.79 6.14 -20.87
N PRO A 12 6.45 6.69 -19.83
CA PRO A 12 5.76 7.38 -18.73
C PRO A 12 4.85 8.52 -19.20
N ALA A 13 5.19 9.21 -20.29
CA ALA A 13 4.34 10.26 -20.86
C ALA A 13 3.01 9.70 -21.43
N ALA A 14 3.00 8.43 -21.86
CA ALA A 14 1.78 7.77 -22.33
C ALA A 14 0.81 7.45 -21.17
N VAL A 15 1.30 7.36 -19.93
CA VAL A 15 0.48 7.03 -18.75
C VAL A 15 -0.61 8.09 -18.52
N ILE A 16 -0.26 9.38 -18.57
CA ILE A 16 -1.26 10.44 -18.37
C ILE A 16 -2.32 10.45 -19.48
N LEU A 17 -1.93 10.16 -20.73
CA LEU A 17 -2.87 10.08 -21.85
C LEU A 17 -3.82 8.88 -21.68
N GLY A 18 -3.28 7.73 -21.32
CA GLY A 18 -4.05 6.52 -21.02
C GLY A 18 -5.03 6.73 -19.87
N LEU A 19 -4.58 7.32 -18.75
CA LEU A 19 -5.43 7.64 -17.61
C LEU A 19 -6.53 8.66 -17.96
N LYS A 20 -6.24 9.67 -18.80
CA LYS A 20 -7.25 10.61 -19.31
C LYS A 20 -8.29 9.91 -20.17
N GLU A 21 -7.89 8.95 -21.00
CA GLU A 21 -8.82 8.16 -21.82
C GLU A 21 -9.70 7.25 -20.96
N LEU A 22 -9.10 6.55 -19.99
CA LEU A 22 -9.85 5.73 -19.04
C LEU A 22 -10.85 6.54 -18.21
N ARG A 23 -10.52 7.79 -17.87
CA ARG A 23 -11.47 8.70 -17.22
C ARG A 23 -12.70 8.97 -18.08
N LYS A 24 -12.54 9.17 -19.39
CA LYS A 24 -13.69 9.36 -20.29
C LYS A 24 -14.58 8.13 -20.34
N GLN A 25 -14.01 6.95 -20.10
CA GLN A 25 -14.72 5.68 -19.98
C GLN A 25 -15.36 5.45 -18.60
N GLY A 26 -15.16 6.37 -17.64
CA GLY A 26 -15.75 6.30 -16.30
C GLY A 26 -14.76 5.92 -15.19
N LEU A 27 -13.47 5.73 -15.47
CA LEU A 27 -12.50 5.41 -14.43
C LEU A 27 -12.36 6.55 -13.42
N THR A 28 -12.63 6.23 -12.15
CA THR A 28 -12.38 7.11 -11.02
C THR A 28 -11.04 6.75 -10.33
N PRO A 29 -10.46 7.64 -9.49
CA PRO A 29 -9.28 7.30 -8.70
C PRO A 29 -9.45 6.05 -7.84
N ARG A 30 -10.68 5.79 -7.37
CA ARG A 30 -11.02 4.56 -6.64
C ARG A 30 -10.90 3.31 -7.53
N GLY A 31 -11.10 3.42 -8.83
CA GLY A 31 -10.96 2.30 -9.77
C GLY A 31 -9.54 1.98 -10.18
N LEU A 32 -8.55 2.81 -9.84
CA LEU A 32 -7.14 2.49 -10.07
C LEU A 32 -6.69 1.45 -9.03
N LEU A 33 -6.65 0.16 -9.38
CA LEU A 33 -6.41 -0.91 -8.41
C LEU A 33 -4.93 -1.09 -8.14
N PHE A 34 -4.12 -1.19 -9.18
CA PHE A 34 -2.69 -1.39 -9.07
C PHE A 34 -1.96 -0.56 -10.12
N VAL A 35 -0.80 -0.04 -9.73
CA VAL A 35 0.19 0.53 -10.64
C VAL A 35 1.54 -0.07 -10.26
N ALA A 36 2.22 -0.65 -11.23
CA ALA A 36 3.53 -1.23 -11.02
C ALA A 36 4.44 -1.02 -12.22
N LEU A 37 5.74 -1.02 -11.94
CA LEU A 37 6.80 -0.92 -12.93
C LEU A 37 7.53 -2.24 -13.04
N ASP A 38 7.89 -2.62 -14.27
CA ASP A 38 8.84 -3.70 -14.49
C ASP A 38 10.29 -3.19 -14.27
N PRO A 39 11.31 -4.05 -14.29
CA PRO A 39 12.70 -3.63 -14.15
C PRO A 39 13.24 -2.69 -15.25
N ARG A 40 12.49 -2.49 -16.34
CA ARG A 40 12.83 -1.58 -17.44
C ARG A 40 12.14 -0.23 -17.30
N GLY A 41 11.28 -0.07 -16.29
CA GLY A 41 10.47 1.11 -16.06
C GLY A 41 9.18 1.16 -16.89
N GLU A 42 8.77 0.07 -17.55
CA GLU A 42 7.48 0.00 -18.23
C GLU A 42 6.34 -0.07 -17.21
N THR A 43 5.28 0.69 -17.44
CA THR A 43 4.16 0.84 -16.51
C THR A 43 3.02 -0.12 -16.83
N SER A 44 2.58 -0.86 -15.83
CA SER A 44 1.36 -1.67 -15.87
C SER A 44 0.32 -1.09 -14.91
N ILE A 45 -0.90 -0.88 -15.42
CA ILE A 45 -2.04 -0.36 -14.67
C ILE A 45 -3.17 -1.39 -14.70
N ALA A 46 -3.60 -1.87 -13.53
CA ALA A 46 -4.80 -2.68 -13.42
C ALA A 46 -6.00 -1.86 -12.96
N VAL A 47 -7.11 -2.05 -13.65
CA VAL A 47 -8.44 -1.50 -13.33
C VAL A 47 -9.48 -2.62 -13.39
N PRO A 48 -10.68 -2.46 -12.80
CA PRO A 48 -11.76 -3.41 -13.01
C PRO A 48 -12.15 -3.51 -14.49
N GLU A 49 -12.54 -4.69 -14.96
CA GLU A 49 -13.15 -4.81 -16.29
C GLU A 49 -14.48 -4.05 -16.40
N ASP A 50 -15.28 -4.11 -15.34
CA ASP A 50 -16.49 -3.32 -15.16
C ASP A 50 -16.19 -2.09 -14.29
N LEU A 51 -16.12 -0.92 -14.91
CA LEU A 51 -15.81 0.33 -14.22
C LEU A 51 -16.92 0.78 -13.25
N ASP A 52 -18.15 0.33 -13.44
CA ASP A 52 -19.26 0.60 -12.51
C ASP A 52 -19.11 -0.23 -11.23
N ALA A 53 -18.45 -1.40 -11.30
CA ALA A 53 -18.14 -2.22 -10.14
C ALA A 53 -17.24 -1.50 -9.12
N VAL A 54 -16.56 -0.41 -9.50
CA VAL A 54 -15.77 0.43 -8.56
C VAL A 54 -16.63 0.97 -7.42
N ALA A 55 -17.93 1.22 -7.64
CA ALA A 55 -18.85 1.67 -6.62
C ALA A 55 -19.04 0.62 -5.50
N SER A 56 -18.85 -0.66 -5.82
CA SER A 56 -18.98 -1.77 -4.87
C SER A 56 -17.73 -2.02 -4.03
N ILE A 57 -16.54 -1.62 -4.51
CA ILE A 57 -15.26 -1.81 -3.81
C ILE A 57 -15.24 -0.87 -2.62
N ARG A 58 -15.31 -1.33 -1.36
CA ARG A 58 -15.21 -0.45 -0.17
C ARG A 58 -13.79 0.08 -0.04
N VAL A 59 -13.66 1.22 0.65
CA VAL A 59 -12.32 1.77 0.88
C VAL A 59 -11.56 0.83 1.80
N GLY A 60 -10.39 0.37 1.37
CA GLY A 60 -9.62 -0.66 2.08
C GLY A 60 -9.74 -2.07 1.49
N ASP A 61 -10.78 -2.39 0.72
CA ASP A 61 -10.94 -3.72 0.09
C ASP A 61 -9.80 -4.03 -0.89
N LYS A 62 -9.23 -3.00 -1.51
CA LYS A 62 -8.09 -3.13 -2.42
C LYS A 62 -6.89 -3.83 -1.79
N LEU A 63 -6.70 -3.68 -0.47
CA LEU A 63 -5.57 -4.26 0.25
C LEU A 63 -5.62 -5.80 0.30
N SER A 64 -6.80 -6.37 0.03
CA SER A 64 -7.00 -7.82 -0.07
C SER A 64 -6.87 -8.38 -1.49
N LEU A 65 -6.71 -7.51 -2.49
CA LEU A 65 -6.59 -7.94 -3.88
C LEU A 65 -5.19 -8.49 -4.16
N VAL A 66 -5.14 -9.50 -5.01
CA VAL A 66 -3.89 -10.04 -5.55
C VAL A 66 -3.57 -9.31 -6.86
N PRO A 67 -2.32 -8.86 -7.09
CA PRO A 67 -1.93 -8.27 -8.37
C PRO A 67 -2.17 -9.25 -9.53
N PRO A 68 -2.69 -8.80 -10.67
CA PRO A 68 -3.06 -9.69 -11.79
C PRO A 68 -1.89 -10.02 -12.72
N TRP A 69 -0.64 -9.95 -12.23
CA TRP A 69 0.56 -10.19 -13.03
C TRP A 69 1.59 -11.02 -12.25
N GLU A 70 2.24 -11.92 -12.98
CA GLU A 70 3.34 -12.73 -12.48
C GLU A 70 4.70 -12.08 -12.78
N GLY A 71 5.72 -12.48 -12.03
CA GLY A 71 7.09 -12.04 -12.23
C GLY A 71 7.50 -10.89 -11.32
N ARG A 72 8.60 -10.22 -11.70
CA ARG A 72 9.22 -9.18 -10.88
C ARG A 72 8.65 -7.81 -11.24
N TRP A 73 7.83 -7.27 -10.34
CA TRP A 73 7.21 -5.96 -10.47
C TRP A 73 7.47 -5.14 -9.20
N PHE A 74 7.55 -3.83 -9.36
CA PHE A 74 7.71 -2.88 -8.26
C PHE A 74 6.46 -2.02 -8.19
N HIS A 75 5.75 -2.10 -7.07
CA HIS A 75 4.41 -1.53 -6.96
C HIS A 75 4.43 -0.18 -6.25
N PHE A 76 3.64 0.74 -6.78
CA PHE A 76 3.22 1.89 -6.00
C PHE A 76 2.23 1.43 -4.93
N ASP A 77 2.39 1.98 -3.74
CA ASP A 77 1.43 1.85 -2.66
C ASP A 77 0.40 2.98 -2.78
N ALA A 78 0.84 4.22 -2.67
CA ALA A 78 -0.02 5.39 -2.70
C ALA A 78 0.64 6.54 -3.45
N VAL A 79 -0.17 7.38 -4.07
CA VAL A 79 0.26 8.65 -4.67
C VAL A 79 -0.64 9.76 -4.14
N HIS A 80 -0.02 10.82 -3.64
CA HIS A 80 -0.66 11.96 -3.01
C HIS A 80 -0.30 13.23 -3.76
N ARG A 81 -1.32 14.00 -4.14
CA ARG A 81 -1.19 15.40 -4.55
C ARG A 81 -1.30 16.27 -3.31
N LEU A 82 -0.22 16.97 -3.01
CA LEU A 82 -0.09 17.86 -1.86
C LEU A 82 -0.43 19.31 -2.25
N PRO A 83 -0.55 20.23 -1.26
CA PRO A 83 -0.59 21.67 -1.54
C PRO A 83 0.61 22.11 -2.40
N GLY A 84 0.40 23.10 -3.26
CA GLY A 84 1.42 23.56 -4.21
C GLY A 84 1.73 22.58 -5.35
N ASP A 85 0.85 21.59 -5.57
CA ASP A 85 0.98 20.55 -6.61
C ASP A 85 2.15 19.59 -6.47
N SER A 86 2.92 19.68 -5.37
CA SER A 86 3.94 18.70 -5.04
C SER A 86 3.34 17.30 -4.88
N VAL A 87 4.17 16.29 -5.12
CA VAL A 87 3.80 14.89 -5.18
C VAL A 87 4.55 14.12 -4.12
N LEU A 88 3.83 13.36 -3.31
CA LEU A 88 4.37 12.37 -2.39
C LEU A 88 3.88 11.00 -2.83
N TRP A 89 4.76 10.01 -2.90
CA TRP A 89 4.35 8.63 -3.13
C TRP A 89 5.06 7.67 -2.20
N ASN A 90 4.35 6.60 -1.87
CA ASN A 90 4.86 5.43 -1.16
C ASN A 90 4.84 4.25 -2.12
N GLY A 91 5.71 3.27 -1.88
CA GLY A 91 5.74 2.05 -2.69
C GLY A 91 6.93 1.17 -2.37
N ASP A 92 7.18 0.21 -3.26
CA ASP A 92 8.37 -0.64 -3.18
C ASP A 92 9.62 0.19 -3.42
N ARG A 93 10.60 0.16 -2.51
CA ARG A 93 11.85 0.93 -2.57
C ARG A 93 12.59 0.78 -3.90
N ARG A 94 12.45 -0.37 -4.56
CA ARG A 94 13.06 -0.65 -5.87
C ARG A 94 12.41 0.12 -7.03
N LEU A 95 11.31 0.84 -6.79
CA LEU A 95 10.81 1.85 -7.73
C LEU A 95 11.90 2.88 -8.07
N GLY A 96 12.79 3.21 -7.13
CA GLY A 96 13.93 4.10 -7.37
C GLY A 96 14.90 3.58 -8.44
N ASP A 97 14.95 2.26 -8.66
CA ASP A 97 15.86 1.64 -9.63
C ASP A 97 15.33 1.72 -11.09
N THR A 98 14.05 2.04 -11.26
CA THR A 98 13.37 1.97 -12.57
C THR A 98 13.58 3.20 -13.44
N GLY A 99 13.98 4.33 -12.83
CA GLY A 99 14.13 5.62 -13.50
C GLY A 99 12.81 6.33 -13.87
N SER A 100 11.70 5.62 -14.06
CA SER A 100 10.41 6.19 -14.50
C SER A 100 9.37 6.42 -13.41
N ALA A 101 9.65 5.97 -12.18
CA ALA A 101 8.70 6.11 -11.07
C ALA A 101 8.27 7.57 -10.79
N PRO A 102 9.16 8.58 -10.81
CA PRO A 102 8.77 9.97 -10.57
C PRO A 102 7.78 10.51 -11.60
N GLU A 103 8.01 10.23 -12.89
CA GLU A 103 7.14 10.66 -13.98
C GLU A 103 5.77 10.00 -13.89
N VAL A 104 5.72 8.72 -13.53
CA VAL A 104 4.47 7.98 -13.33
C VAL A 104 3.69 8.52 -12.13
N ALA A 105 4.37 8.80 -11.00
CA ALA A 105 3.75 9.43 -9.83
C ALA A 105 3.19 10.82 -10.17
N CYS A 106 3.95 11.64 -10.91
CA CYS A 106 3.51 12.95 -11.39
C CYS A 106 2.34 12.85 -12.36
N ALA A 107 2.34 11.89 -13.29
CA ALA A 107 1.23 11.62 -14.20
C ALA A 107 -0.05 11.25 -13.43
N ILE A 108 0.05 10.42 -12.40
CA ILE A 108 -1.08 10.08 -11.53
C ILE A 108 -1.56 11.32 -10.77
N SER A 109 -0.65 12.10 -10.18
CA SER A 109 -0.98 13.34 -9.46
C SER A 109 -1.70 14.38 -10.36
N GLU A 110 -1.19 14.57 -11.58
CA GLU A 110 -1.80 15.46 -12.57
C GLU A 110 -3.18 14.95 -13.00
N TRP A 111 -3.31 13.64 -13.22
CA TRP A 111 -4.61 13.04 -13.49
C TRP A 111 -5.59 13.36 -12.35
N LEU A 112 -5.20 13.20 -11.08
CA LEU A 112 -6.06 13.47 -9.92
C LEU A 112 -6.64 14.90 -9.87
N LYS A 113 -6.00 15.91 -10.48
CA LYS A 113 -6.54 17.30 -10.56
C LYS A 113 -7.93 17.38 -11.17
N GLY A 114 -8.26 16.48 -12.10
CA GLY A 114 -9.60 16.39 -12.68
C GLY A 114 -10.60 15.58 -11.86
N SER A 115 -10.32 15.34 -10.58
CA SER A 115 -11.19 14.60 -9.65
C SER A 115 -11.29 15.31 -8.30
N SER A 116 -12.29 14.97 -7.50
CA SER A 116 -12.40 15.46 -6.11
C SER A 116 -11.36 14.83 -5.17
N ALA A 117 -10.76 13.70 -5.56
CA ALA A 117 -9.75 13.02 -4.75
C ALA A 117 -8.38 13.69 -4.93
N LYS A 118 -7.65 13.86 -3.82
CA LYS A 118 -6.27 14.37 -3.82
C LYS A 118 -5.22 13.25 -3.76
N ASN A 119 -5.65 12.01 -3.63
CA ASN A 119 -4.77 10.88 -3.45
C ASN A 119 -5.41 9.61 -4.01
N VAL A 120 -4.56 8.64 -4.31
CA VAL A 120 -4.98 7.28 -4.67
C VAL A 120 -4.23 6.28 -3.81
N PHE A 121 -4.97 5.31 -3.27
CA PHE A 121 -4.43 4.15 -2.59
C PHE A 121 -4.62 2.92 -3.48
N LEU A 122 -3.52 2.23 -3.76
CA LEU A 122 -3.44 1.04 -4.59
C LEU A 122 -3.48 -0.23 -3.74
N GLY A 123 -3.71 -1.38 -4.36
CA GLY A 123 -3.96 -2.65 -3.66
C GLY A 123 -2.72 -3.36 -3.09
N CYS A 124 -1.52 -2.86 -3.35
CA CYS A 124 -0.30 -3.44 -2.81
C CYS A 124 0.11 -2.78 -1.49
N THR A 125 0.71 -3.56 -0.61
CA THR A 125 1.54 -3.07 0.51
C THR A 125 3.00 -3.42 0.20
N PRO A 126 3.93 -2.47 0.29
CA PRO A 126 5.29 -2.67 -0.21
C PRO A 126 6.11 -3.59 0.69
N HIS A 127 6.70 -4.64 0.12
CA HIS A 127 7.57 -5.59 0.86
C HIS A 127 8.84 -4.92 1.40
N VAL A 128 9.35 -3.93 0.67
CA VAL A 128 10.45 -3.06 1.10
C VAL A 128 9.94 -1.63 0.94
N PRO A 129 9.44 -0.96 1.99
CA PRO A 129 8.83 0.34 1.86
C PRO A 129 9.85 1.42 1.48
N GLY A 130 9.45 2.29 0.57
CA GLY A 130 10.09 3.55 0.25
C GLY A 130 9.05 4.67 0.19
N SER A 131 9.51 5.87 0.51
CA SER A 131 8.75 7.11 0.40
C SER A 131 9.59 8.14 -0.36
N TRP A 132 8.94 8.90 -1.23
CA TRP A 132 9.56 9.90 -2.10
C TRP A 132 8.70 11.13 -2.22
N TRP A 133 9.35 12.26 -2.50
CA TRP A 133 8.70 13.52 -2.75
C TRP A 133 9.33 14.26 -3.93
N THR A 134 8.52 15.00 -4.69
CA THR A 134 9.00 15.96 -5.69
C THR A 134 8.02 17.13 -5.83
N VAL A 135 8.49 18.27 -6.32
CA VAL A 135 7.59 19.38 -6.73
C VAL A 135 6.83 19.01 -8.00
N ASP A 136 7.54 18.47 -8.99
CA ASP A 136 7.01 18.09 -10.29
C ASP A 136 7.94 17.08 -11.00
N HIS A 137 7.64 16.78 -12.27
CA HIS A 137 8.39 15.84 -13.09
C HIS A 137 9.75 16.36 -13.59
N LEU A 138 10.06 17.65 -13.41
CA LEU A 138 11.35 18.26 -13.80
C LEU A 138 12.26 18.51 -12.59
N SER A 139 11.70 18.45 -11.39
CA SER A 139 12.38 18.70 -10.14
C SER A 139 13.10 17.47 -9.62
N ALA A 140 14.15 17.69 -8.85
CA ALA A 140 14.86 16.61 -8.17
C ALA A 140 13.92 15.89 -7.19
N VAL A 141 14.05 14.56 -7.16
CA VAL A 141 13.31 13.70 -6.24
C VAL A 141 14.05 13.63 -4.91
N THR A 142 13.31 13.83 -3.82
CA THR A 142 13.80 13.61 -2.45
C THR A 142 13.41 12.23 -1.97
N ASP A 143 14.41 11.37 -1.75
CA ASP A 143 14.26 10.05 -1.14
C ASP A 143 14.12 10.16 0.39
N LEU A 144 12.89 10.26 0.89
CA LEU A 144 12.64 10.41 2.34
C LEU A 144 13.19 9.23 3.16
N HIS A 145 13.17 8.04 2.56
CA HIS A 145 13.71 6.83 3.19
C HIS A 145 15.23 6.90 3.41
N ASN A 146 15.99 7.65 2.60
CA ASN A 146 17.42 7.88 2.82
C ASN A 146 17.68 8.82 4.02
N MET A 147 16.68 9.61 4.42
CA MET A 147 16.68 10.37 5.67
C MET A 147 16.23 9.53 6.88
N GLY A 148 15.89 8.26 6.64
CA GLY A 148 15.34 7.35 7.63
C GLY A 148 13.86 7.59 7.93
N LEU A 149 13.09 8.17 7.00
CA LEU A 149 11.65 8.39 7.14
C LEU A 149 10.86 7.49 6.20
N LEU A 150 9.91 6.73 6.73
CA LEU A 150 9.09 5.77 5.98
C LEU A 150 7.60 5.89 6.26
N ASP A 151 6.81 5.23 5.40
CA ASP A 151 5.35 5.11 5.49
C ASP A 151 4.70 6.48 5.68
N CYS A 152 4.94 7.37 4.70
CA CYS A 152 4.52 8.76 4.83
C CYS A 152 3.01 8.86 4.68
N VAL A 153 2.33 9.43 5.68
CA VAL A 153 0.87 9.57 5.70
C VAL A 153 0.48 11.03 5.67
N VAL A 154 -0.34 11.40 4.69
CA VAL A 154 -0.84 12.77 4.55
C VAL A 154 -1.99 13.03 5.52
N THR A 155 -1.88 14.08 6.31
CA THR A 155 -2.93 14.59 7.19
C THR A 155 -3.58 15.84 6.59
N SER A 156 -4.52 16.48 7.31
CA SER A 156 -5.09 17.75 6.87
C SER A 156 -4.08 18.91 6.89
N GLY A 157 -3.06 18.85 7.76
CA GLY A 157 -2.12 19.94 8.00
C GLY A 157 -0.69 19.66 7.55
N GLY A 158 -0.34 18.41 7.22
CA GLY A 158 1.04 18.04 6.93
C GLY A 158 1.23 16.57 6.59
N ILE A 159 2.45 16.07 6.84
CA ILE A 159 2.89 14.72 6.54
C ILE A 159 3.40 14.07 7.83
N LEU A 160 2.89 12.91 8.17
CA LEU A 160 3.47 12.03 9.20
C LEU A 160 4.44 11.05 8.56
N ALA A 161 5.50 10.67 9.25
CA ALA A 161 6.40 9.61 8.83
C ALA A 161 7.02 8.93 10.05
N ARG A 162 7.18 7.61 10.01
CA ARG A 162 7.91 6.90 11.07
C ARG A 162 9.41 6.94 10.82
N LYS A 163 10.20 6.80 11.89
CA LYS A 163 11.64 6.57 11.79
C LYS A 163 11.94 5.11 11.43
N ILE A 164 12.92 4.89 10.55
CA ILE A 164 13.52 3.56 10.34
C ILE A 164 14.22 3.12 11.63
N ASP A 165 14.01 1.85 12.02
CA ASP A 165 14.65 1.22 13.17
C ASP A 165 14.43 2.00 14.49
N GLY A 166 13.29 2.68 14.61
CA GLY A 166 13.01 3.57 15.74
C GLY A 166 11.54 3.59 16.18
N PRO A 167 11.28 3.95 17.45
CA PRO A 167 9.93 4.07 17.98
C PRO A 167 9.26 5.43 17.68
N GLN A 168 9.93 6.35 16.98
CA GLN A 168 9.46 7.72 16.79
C GLN A 168 8.56 7.87 15.56
N LEU A 169 7.55 8.72 15.71
CA LEU A 169 6.74 9.28 14.64
C LEU A 169 7.04 10.78 14.52
N PHE A 170 7.33 11.21 13.30
CA PHE A 170 7.63 12.58 12.96
C PHE A 170 6.50 13.21 12.16
N TYR A 171 6.38 14.53 12.26
CA TYR A 171 5.43 15.34 11.51
C TYR A 171 6.16 16.49 10.80
N LEU A 172 5.75 16.80 9.58
CA LEU A 172 6.16 17.98 8.83
C LEU A 172 4.89 18.73 8.40
N ASP A 173 4.68 19.94 8.90
CA ASP A 173 3.54 20.74 8.52
C ASP A 173 3.69 21.35 7.12
N PHE A 174 2.58 21.59 6.44
CA PHE A 174 2.60 22.13 5.08
C PHE A 174 3.12 23.57 4.98
N GLN A 175 3.04 24.36 6.06
CA GLN A 175 3.56 25.72 6.05
C GLN A 175 5.09 25.69 6.03
N SER A 176 5.72 24.89 6.88
CA SER A 176 7.17 24.65 6.88
C SER A 176 7.64 24.08 5.54
N LEU A 177 6.94 23.07 5.00
CA LEU A 177 7.25 22.51 3.68
C LEU A 177 7.18 23.56 2.57
N ALA A 178 6.16 24.42 2.57
CA ALA A 178 6.00 25.48 1.58
C ALA A 178 7.09 26.55 1.68
N GLN A 179 7.57 26.87 2.90
CA GLN A 179 8.63 27.84 3.13
C GLN A 179 10.01 27.33 2.71
N GLN A 180 10.28 26.05 2.97
CA GLN A 180 11.58 25.43 2.69
C GLN A 180 11.68 24.92 1.24
N GLY A 181 10.54 24.61 0.61
CA GLY A 181 10.48 24.10 -0.75
C GLY A 181 10.94 22.65 -0.91
N THR A 182 11.30 21.96 0.18
CA THR A 182 11.73 20.56 0.21
C THR A 182 11.47 19.97 1.60
N PRO A 183 11.15 18.67 1.71
CA PRO A 183 10.91 18.00 2.98
C PRO A 183 12.21 17.52 3.66
N THR A 184 13.35 18.18 3.43
CA THR A 184 14.64 17.76 4.01
C THR A 184 14.86 18.26 5.44
N ASP A 185 14.06 19.21 5.91
CA ASP A 185 14.13 19.82 7.24
C ASP A 185 12.71 20.06 7.80
N GLY A 186 12.58 20.58 9.02
CA GLY A 186 11.30 20.94 9.65
C GLY A 186 10.52 19.77 10.27
N TRP A 187 11.08 18.56 10.27
CA TRP A 187 10.47 17.40 10.91
C TRP A 187 10.53 17.50 12.43
N GLN A 188 9.39 17.41 13.09
CA GLN A 188 9.26 17.40 14.55
C GLN A 188 8.79 16.02 15.03
N GLU A 189 9.43 15.48 16.07
CA GLU A 189 8.94 14.28 16.74
C GLU A 189 7.62 14.63 17.46
N VAL A 190 6.55 13.88 17.16
CA VAL A 190 5.22 14.11 17.74
C VAL A 190 4.74 12.96 18.61
N PHE A 191 5.36 11.79 18.48
CA PHE A 191 5.02 10.61 19.27
C PHE A 191 6.19 9.64 19.34
N THR A 192 6.37 9.01 20.48
CA THR A 192 7.30 7.89 20.67
C THR A 192 6.54 6.69 21.21
N SER A 193 6.61 5.57 20.48
CA SER A 193 5.97 4.32 20.84
C SER A 193 6.54 3.72 22.12
N SER A 194 5.65 3.32 23.02
CA SER A 194 6.01 2.54 24.21
C SER A 194 6.09 1.03 23.93
N MET A 195 5.79 0.59 22.71
CA MET A 195 5.72 -0.81 22.29
C MET A 195 6.90 -1.22 21.37
N GLY A 196 8.02 -0.51 21.48
CA GLY A 196 9.21 -0.72 20.64
C GLY A 196 9.11 0.02 19.30
N ASN A 197 9.93 -0.41 18.34
CA ASN A 197 10.02 0.24 17.04
C ASN A 197 8.67 0.28 16.33
N ILE A 198 8.38 1.38 15.65
CA ILE A 198 7.23 1.48 14.75
C ILE A 198 7.64 0.80 13.44
N LEU A 199 6.97 -0.28 13.11
CA LEU A 199 7.27 -1.12 11.94
C LEU A 199 6.44 -0.71 10.72
N LEU A 200 5.19 -0.30 10.93
CA LEU A 200 4.28 0.20 9.88
C LEU A 200 3.37 1.28 10.42
N VAL A 201 3.01 2.22 9.56
CA VAL A 201 1.96 3.22 9.81
C VAL A 201 0.77 2.90 8.92
N GLU A 202 -0.44 2.93 9.48
CA GLU A 202 -1.67 2.80 8.70
C GLU A 202 -1.69 3.82 7.55
N ARG A 203 -2.05 3.40 6.34
CA ARG A 203 -1.81 4.19 5.12
C ARG A 203 -2.57 5.52 5.01
N ARG A 204 -3.61 5.72 5.84
CA ARG A 204 -4.42 6.93 5.87
C ARG A 204 -4.96 7.22 7.25
N VAL A 205 -5.09 8.50 7.57
CA VAL A 205 -5.81 8.97 8.75
C VAL A 205 -7.31 8.87 8.49
N LEU A 206 -8.05 8.26 9.41
CA LEU A 206 -9.52 8.28 9.40
C LEU A 206 -10.05 8.76 10.73
N GLN A 207 -10.97 9.73 10.70
CA GLN A 207 -11.55 10.33 11.92
C GLN A 207 -10.45 10.81 12.89
N TYR A 208 -9.38 11.39 12.34
CA TYR A 208 -8.19 11.82 13.09
C TYR A 208 -7.48 10.72 13.86
N ARG A 209 -7.67 9.45 13.47
CA ARG A 209 -7.01 8.30 14.08
C ARG A 209 -6.14 7.54 13.10
N LEU A 210 -5.14 6.88 13.67
CA LEU A 210 -4.14 6.12 12.95
C LEU A 210 -3.69 4.93 13.81
N VAL A 211 -3.55 3.74 13.21
CA VAL A 211 -2.85 2.62 13.87
C VAL A 211 -1.36 2.65 13.54
N LEU A 212 -0.54 2.50 14.57
CA LEU A 212 0.87 2.20 14.50
C LEU A 212 1.06 0.71 14.78
N THR A 213 1.67 0.00 13.84
CA THR A 213 2.15 -1.36 14.07
C THR A 213 3.54 -1.29 14.67
N CYS A 214 3.72 -1.85 15.86
CA CYS A 214 4.97 -1.85 16.61
C CYS A 214 5.47 -3.27 16.85
N GLU A 215 6.72 -3.42 17.30
CA GLU A 215 7.33 -4.73 17.58
C GLU A 215 6.52 -5.58 18.57
N GLN A 216 5.92 -4.95 19.57
CA GLN A 216 5.22 -5.64 20.67
C GLN A 216 3.69 -5.61 20.52
N GLY A 217 3.17 -5.05 19.43
CA GLY A 217 1.73 -5.00 19.14
C GLY A 217 1.28 -3.71 18.45
N LEU A 218 0.07 -3.25 18.73
CA LEU A 218 -0.56 -2.14 18.01
C LEU A 218 -0.88 -0.97 18.96
N ILE A 219 -0.72 0.25 18.46
CA ILE A 219 -1.13 1.48 19.15
C ILE A 219 -2.10 2.24 18.23
N GLU A 220 -3.27 2.64 18.72
CA GLU A 220 -4.10 3.65 18.04
C GLU A 220 -3.82 5.02 18.63
N ILE A 221 -3.51 5.99 17.79
CA ILE A 221 -3.29 7.39 18.18
C ILE A 221 -4.35 8.30 17.59
N ASP A 222 -4.69 9.36 18.32
CA ASP A 222 -5.45 10.52 17.86
C ASP A 222 -4.47 11.63 17.45
N VAL A 223 -4.65 12.14 16.24
CA VAL A 223 -3.81 13.14 15.58
C VAL A 223 -4.58 14.44 15.25
N SER A 224 -5.73 14.67 15.90
CA SER A 224 -6.58 15.85 15.66
C SER A 224 -5.92 17.18 16.01
N ASN A 225 -4.96 17.17 16.94
CA ASN A 225 -4.29 18.37 17.45
C ASN A 225 -2.79 18.37 17.09
N LEU A 226 -2.43 17.85 15.92
CA LEU A 226 -1.05 17.95 15.44
C LEU A 226 -0.67 19.40 15.13
N PRO A 227 0.59 19.81 15.43
CA PRO A 227 1.64 19.01 16.08
C PRO A 227 1.60 18.98 17.61
N GLU A 228 0.77 19.79 18.26
CA GLU A 228 0.85 20.08 19.68
C GLU A 228 0.58 18.86 20.57
N LEU A 229 -0.30 17.96 20.14
CA LEU A 229 -0.71 16.81 20.93
C LEU A 229 -1.10 15.61 20.08
N VAL A 230 -0.43 14.49 20.34
CA VAL A 230 -0.82 13.15 19.90
C VAL A 230 -1.22 12.33 21.12
N ILE A 231 -2.43 11.74 21.10
CA ILE A 231 -2.97 10.99 22.24
C ILE A 231 -3.02 9.51 21.89
N GLU A 232 -2.41 8.66 22.70
CA GLU A 232 -2.65 7.22 22.64
C GLU A 232 -4.09 6.91 23.10
N THR A 233 -4.90 6.35 22.20
CA THR A 233 -6.31 6.05 22.46
C THR A 233 -6.57 4.56 22.67
N ALA A 234 -5.71 3.69 22.17
CA ALA A 234 -5.74 2.27 22.44
C ALA A 234 -4.35 1.65 22.34
N ARG A 235 -4.13 0.60 23.13
CA ARG A 235 -2.91 -0.22 23.13
C ARG A 235 -3.28 -1.68 23.14
N VAL A 236 -2.71 -2.45 22.21
CA VAL A 236 -3.04 -3.85 22.03
C VAL A 236 -1.77 -4.67 21.91
N PRO A 237 -1.31 -5.30 23.03
CA PRO A 237 -0.25 -6.29 22.97
C PRO A 237 -0.66 -7.45 22.06
N LEU A 238 0.15 -7.73 21.05
CA LEU A 238 -0.10 -8.78 20.07
C LEU A 238 1.20 -9.53 19.81
N ARG A 239 1.07 -10.77 19.31
CA ARG A 239 2.22 -11.48 18.79
C ARG A 239 2.82 -10.66 17.66
N SER A 240 4.14 -10.62 17.60
CA SER A 240 4.85 -9.97 16.51
C SER A 240 4.47 -10.59 15.16
N GLY A 241 4.46 -9.77 14.12
CA GLY A 241 4.29 -10.20 12.73
C GLY A 241 2.98 -9.74 12.11
N PHE A 242 1.98 -9.39 12.91
CA PHE A 242 0.77 -8.72 12.42
C PHE A 242 1.04 -7.25 12.15
N GLY A 243 0.44 -6.72 11.07
CA GLY A 243 0.46 -5.30 10.75
C GLY A 243 -0.88 -4.81 10.26
N VAL A 244 -1.31 -3.63 10.72
CA VAL A 244 -2.51 -2.96 10.22
C VAL A 244 -2.08 -2.03 9.09
N VAL A 245 -2.53 -2.33 7.87
CA VAL A 245 -2.21 -1.55 6.66
C VAL A 245 -3.32 -0.58 6.28
N GLY A 246 -4.52 -0.75 6.84
CA GLY A 246 -5.65 0.12 6.59
C GLY A 246 -6.86 -0.27 7.43
N ARG A 247 -7.84 0.62 7.47
CA ARG A 247 -9.19 0.31 7.94
C ARG A 247 -10.25 0.65 6.90
N ILE A 248 -11.33 -0.14 6.92
CA ILE A 248 -12.51 0.09 6.12
C ILE A 248 -13.41 1.09 6.85
N ASP A 249 -14.01 2.00 6.08
CA ASP A 249 -15.05 2.89 6.58
C ASP A 249 -16.15 2.04 7.24
N GLY A 250 -16.28 2.19 8.55
CA GLY A 250 -17.16 1.36 9.36
C GLY A 250 -16.46 0.64 10.50
N GLY A 251 -15.18 0.23 10.41
CA GLY A 251 -14.42 -0.30 11.57
C GLY A 251 -13.66 -1.62 11.38
N ALA A 252 -13.83 -2.32 10.27
CA ALA A 252 -13.00 -3.50 9.98
C ALA A 252 -11.56 -3.11 9.62
N PHE A 253 -10.59 -3.93 10.00
CA PHE A 253 -9.16 -3.68 9.77
C PHE A 253 -8.64 -4.57 8.64
N ALA A 254 -7.87 -3.97 7.73
CA ALA A 254 -7.03 -4.71 6.78
C ALA A 254 -5.72 -5.04 7.48
N VAL A 255 -5.54 -6.33 7.77
CA VAL A 255 -4.40 -6.85 8.53
C VAL A 255 -3.54 -7.72 7.62
N THR A 256 -2.24 -7.50 7.61
CA THR A 256 -1.25 -8.38 6.99
C THR A 256 -0.45 -9.14 8.06
N VAL A 257 0.23 -10.19 7.63
CA VAL A 257 1.22 -10.91 8.43
C VAL A 257 2.51 -10.98 7.64
N GLY A 258 3.62 -10.64 8.28
CA GLY A 258 4.97 -10.70 7.71
C GLY A 258 6.03 -11.06 8.74
N LYS A 259 7.25 -11.25 8.26
CA LYS A 259 8.43 -11.45 9.09
C LYS A 259 8.94 -10.10 9.58
N LEU A 260 9.28 -10.02 10.86
CA LEU A 260 9.86 -8.81 11.46
C LEU A 260 11.26 -8.57 10.94
N GLU A 261 11.51 -7.32 10.58
CA GLU A 261 12.83 -6.75 10.37
C GLU A 261 12.91 -5.42 11.12
N PRO A 262 14.10 -4.92 11.50
CA PRO A 262 14.23 -3.62 12.18
C PRO A 262 13.52 -2.48 11.45
N TRP A 263 13.51 -2.55 10.11
CA TRP A 263 13.00 -1.50 9.25
C TRP A 263 11.52 -1.66 8.89
N GLY A 264 10.85 -2.75 9.28
CA GLY A 264 9.44 -3.01 8.96
C GLY A 264 9.07 -4.49 8.89
N LEU A 265 8.09 -4.84 8.05
CA LEU A 265 7.68 -6.22 7.80
C LEU A 265 8.09 -6.69 6.40
N THR A 266 8.77 -7.84 6.30
CA THR A 266 9.08 -8.54 5.05
C THR A 266 8.14 -9.72 4.80
N ASN A 267 8.17 -10.28 3.59
CA ASN A 267 7.41 -11.49 3.23
C ASN A 267 5.92 -11.39 3.62
N MET A 268 5.37 -10.17 3.48
CA MET A 268 4.00 -9.89 3.85
C MET A 268 3.03 -10.68 2.96
N ARG A 269 2.02 -11.25 3.59
CA ARG A 269 0.88 -11.86 2.90
C ARG A 269 -0.11 -10.78 2.43
N PRO A 270 -0.95 -11.06 1.42
CA PRO A 270 -2.09 -10.20 1.10
C PRO A 270 -2.90 -9.88 2.36
N ALA A 271 -3.39 -8.65 2.47
CA ALA A 271 -4.13 -8.27 3.67
C ALA A 271 -5.47 -9.01 3.73
N MET A 272 -5.86 -9.39 4.93
CA MET A 272 -7.16 -9.96 5.24
C MET A 272 -8.00 -8.93 5.99
N LEU A 273 -9.31 -8.93 5.74
CA LEU A 273 -10.24 -8.09 6.47
C LEU A 273 -10.64 -8.79 7.76
N VAL A 274 -10.41 -8.14 8.89
CA VAL A 274 -10.64 -8.69 10.23
C VAL A 274 -11.52 -7.74 11.03
N GLY A 275 -12.50 -8.31 11.72
CA GLY A 275 -13.47 -7.58 12.53
C GLY A 275 -14.73 -7.18 11.76
N SER A 276 -15.59 -6.44 12.44
CA SER A 276 -16.88 -5.97 11.96
C SER A 276 -16.94 -4.44 11.87
N PRO A 277 -17.87 -3.87 11.08
CA PRO A 277 -18.18 -2.46 11.19
C PRO A 277 -18.58 -2.14 12.63
N THR A 278 -17.85 -1.24 13.28
CA THR A 278 -17.88 -0.71 14.66
C THR A 278 -16.85 -1.28 15.62
N ASP A 279 -16.09 -2.29 15.21
CA ASP A 279 -15.02 -2.84 16.04
C ASP A 279 -13.95 -1.79 16.33
N ARG A 280 -13.47 -1.77 17.58
CA ARG A 280 -12.34 -0.94 18.01
C ARG A 280 -11.07 -1.75 17.86
N LEU A 281 -9.91 -1.07 17.87
CA LEU A 281 -8.62 -1.75 17.85
C LEU A 281 -8.50 -2.81 18.96
N LEU A 282 -9.07 -2.54 20.14
CA LEU A 282 -9.08 -3.45 21.30
C LEU A 282 -9.78 -4.79 21.03
N ASP A 283 -10.69 -4.85 20.05
CA ASP A 283 -11.45 -6.06 19.70
C ASP A 283 -10.66 -6.97 18.74
N LEU A 284 -9.64 -6.42 18.08
CA LEU A 284 -8.86 -7.10 17.04
C LEU A 284 -8.20 -8.41 17.51
N PRO A 285 -7.61 -8.53 18.72
CA PRO A 285 -7.03 -9.80 19.17
C PRO A 285 -8.02 -10.96 19.21
N LYS A 286 -9.27 -10.68 19.57
CA LYS A 286 -10.32 -11.70 19.61
C LYS A 286 -10.65 -12.17 18.20
N ALA A 287 -10.76 -11.24 17.25
CA ALA A 287 -11.02 -11.55 15.86
C ALA A 287 -9.85 -12.31 15.21
N LEU A 288 -8.61 -11.94 15.51
CA LEU A 288 -7.41 -12.64 14.99
C LEU A 288 -7.28 -14.08 15.51
N ARG A 289 -7.67 -14.36 16.75
CA ARG A 289 -7.66 -15.73 17.31
C ARG A 289 -8.69 -16.66 16.65
N ALA A 290 -9.73 -16.10 16.05
CA ALA A 290 -10.74 -16.87 15.34
C ALA A 290 -10.29 -17.29 13.92
N LEU A 291 -9.15 -16.78 13.45
CA LEU A 291 -8.61 -17.13 12.15
C LEU A 291 -7.76 -18.41 12.24
N PRO A 292 -7.87 -19.33 11.26
CA PRO A 292 -6.98 -20.48 11.17
C PRO A 292 -5.55 -19.98 10.93
N VAL A 293 -4.66 -20.27 11.88
CA VAL A 293 -3.23 -19.93 11.76
C VAL A 293 -2.57 -20.95 10.84
N THR A 294 -2.33 -20.59 9.58
CA THR A 294 -1.31 -21.25 8.76
C THR A 294 0.02 -20.55 9.00
N ASP A 295 1.01 -21.28 9.51
CA ASP A 295 2.32 -20.73 9.85
C ASP A 295 2.94 -19.98 8.66
N PRO A 296 3.66 -18.85 8.88
CA PRO A 296 4.34 -18.10 7.82
C PRO A 296 5.46 -18.87 7.11
N GLY A 297 5.74 -20.11 7.52
CA GLY A 297 6.74 -21.01 6.93
C GLY A 297 6.20 -22.24 6.22
N GLU A 298 4.88 -22.50 6.24
CA GLU A 298 4.32 -23.61 5.45
C GLU A 298 4.03 -23.11 4.03
N PRO A 299 4.54 -23.79 2.98
CA PRO A 299 4.08 -23.54 1.63
C PRO A 299 2.56 -23.77 1.60
N ALA A 300 1.85 -22.93 0.84
CA ALA A 300 0.43 -23.14 0.60
C ALA A 300 0.20 -24.62 0.21
N PRO A 301 -0.84 -25.29 0.75
CA PRO A 301 -1.14 -26.64 0.33
C PRO A 301 -1.30 -26.59 -1.18
N VAL A 302 -0.39 -27.28 -1.89
CA VAL A 302 -0.51 -27.50 -3.32
C VAL A 302 -1.87 -28.16 -3.48
N GLY A 303 -2.81 -27.42 -4.07
CA GLY A 303 -4.12 -27.95 -4.37
C GLY A 303 -3.91 -29.27 -5.09
N ALA A 304 -4.53 -30.33 -4.58
CA ALA A 304 -4.57 -31.61 -5.25
C ALA A 304 -5.08 -31.34 -6.67
N VAL A 305 -4.16 -31.34 -7.62
CA VAL A 305 -4.51 -31.37 -9.04
C VAL A 305 -5.17 -32.72 -9.20
N ASP A 306 -6.46 -32.68 -9.55
CA ASP A 306 -7.28 -33.85 -9.83
C ASP A 306 -6.47 -34.84 -10.68
N ALA A 307 -6.15 -35.99 -10.06
CA ALA A 307 -5.70 -37.17 -10.77
C ALA A 307 -6.89 -37.76 -11.52
N ALA A 308 -7.30 -37.07 -12.59
CA ALA A 308 -8.36 -37.51 -13.48
C ALA A 308 -8.10 -36.99 -14.90
N ASP A 309 -6.89 -37.21 -15.43
CA ASP A 309 -6.64 -37.13 -16.88
C ASP A 309 -5.44 -37.97 -17.34
N ALA A 310 -5.26 -39.15 -16.74
CA ALA A 310 -4.32 -40.17 -17.19
C ALA A 310 -5.07 -41.44 -17.61
N ALA A 311 -5.96 -41.31 -18.61
CA ALA A 311 -6.58 -42.45 -19.27
C ALA A 311 -6.88 -42.13 -20.74
N ALA A 312 -5.85 -41.72 -21.50
CA ALA A 312 -5.91 -41.72 -22.95
C ALA A 312 -4.51 -41.98 -23.53
N GLY A 313 -4.29 -43.20 -24.03
CA GLY A 313 -3.16 -43.52 -24.91
C GLY A 313 -2.40 -44.77 -24.51
N GLY A 314 -2.61 -45.87 -25.25
CA GLY A 314 -1.69 -47.01 -25.25
C GLY A 314 -2.36 -48.38 -25.38
N SER A 315 -2.97 -48.68 -26.53
CA SER A 315 -3.20 -50.07 -26.95
C SER A 315 -2.40 -50.31 -28.23
N GLU A 316 -1.15 -50.73 -28.06
CA GLU A 316 -0.35 -51.37 -29.10
C GLU A 316 -0.94 -52.75 -29.41
N ALA A 317 -1.19 -53.00 -30.69
CA ALA A 317 -1.43 -54.34 -31.21
C ALA A 317 -0.07 -54.99 -31.55
N PRO A 318 0.17 -56.27 -31.20
CA PRO A 318 1.38 -56.94 -31.61
C PRO A 318 1.24 -57.48 -33.04
N ALA A 319 2.29 -57.26 -33.83
CA ALA A 319 2.54 -58.01 -35.05
C ALA A 319 2.86 -59.47 -34.70
N THR A 320 2.26 -60.38 -35.45
CA THR A 320 2.68 -61.79 -35.55
C THR A 320 2.84 -62.12 -37.02
N ASP A 321 4.06 -62.49 -37.40
CA ASP A 321 4.41 -63.17 -38.63
C ASP A 321 3.85 -64.60 -38.60
N ASP A 322 3.05 -64.95 -39.61
CA ASP A 322 3.11 -66.16 -40.46
C ASP A 322 1.99 -66.13 -41.51
#